data_AF-A0A2U1ME37-F1
#
_entry.id   AF-A0A2U1ME37-F1
#
_cell.length_a   1.000
_cell.length_b   1.000
_cell.length_c   1.000
_cell.angle_alpha   90.00
_cell.angle_beta   90.00
_cell.angle_gamma   90.00
#
_symmetry.space_group_name_H-M   'P 1'
#
loop_
_entity.id
_entity.type
_entity.pdbx_description
1 polymer ?
#
loop_
_entity_poly.entity_id
_entity_poly.type
_entity_poly.pdbx_seq_one_letter_code
_entity_poly.pdbx_strand_id
1 'polypeptide(L)'
;MIEVQGVVEVQPSFQDSLSNLQIGILCRPSSQENYTFTVGYHELTGSKIPLKKPLLVLKKKVTESYMEIDQNDDDDAANSSRVELEVIGIIRQRILFKTRPKALISKPQLAVKEKVSAPRPVVEKQT
;
A
#
# COMPACT_ATOMS: atom_id res chain seq x y z
N MET A 1 -9.49 0.03 -4.55
CA MET A 1 -8.31 -0.66 -5.12
C MET A 1 -7.17 0.34 -5.26
N ILE A 2 -5.95 -0.10 -5.00
CA ILE A 2 -4.72 0.66 -5.25
C ILE A 2 -4.06 0.05 -6.48
N GLU A 3 -3.57 0.89 -7.39
CA GLU A 3 -2.86 0.45 -8.60
C GLU A 3 -1.57 1.25 -8.75
N VAL A 4 -0.46 0.55 -8.93
CA VAL A 4 0.89 1.13 -9.08
C VAL A 4 1.44 0.71 -10.43
N GLN A 5 1.93 1.68 -11.20
CA GLN A 5 2.61 1.40 -12.47
C GLN A 5 4.05 0.97 -12.20
N GLY A 6 4.29 -0.34 -12.15
CA GLY A 6 5.58 -0.95 -11.87
C GLY A 6 5.43 -2.22 -11.04
N VAL A 7 6.53 -2.65 -10.42
CA VAL A 7 6.55 -3.80 -9.52
C VAL A 7 6.85 -3.31 -8.11
N VAL A 8 6.14 -3.86 -7.11
CA VAL A 8 6.46 -3.65 -5.69
C VAL A 8 7.40 -4.77 -5.27
N GLU A 9 8.66 -4.41 -5.04
CA GLU A 9 9.69 -5.38 -4.64
C GLU A 9 9.57 -5.73 -3.16
N VAL A 10 9.59 -7.04 -2.88
CA VAL A 10 9.57 -7.58 -1.51
C VAL A 10 11.01 -7.78 -1.06
N GLN A 11 11.35 -7.38 0.17
CA GLN A 11 12.67 -7.70 0.69
C GLN A 11 12.80 -9.22 0.88
N PRO A 12 13.98 -9.82 0.60
CA PRO A 12 14.16 -11.27 0.68
C PRO A 12 13.75 -11.88 2.04
N SER A 13 13.87 -11.12 3.13
CA SER A 13 13.48 -11.56 4.48
C SER A 13 11.98 -11.79 4.69
N PHE A 14 11.12 -11.34 3.77
CA PHE A 14 9.65 -11.45 3.88
C PHE A 14 9.01 -12.28 2.76
N GLN A 15 9.83 -13.01 1.99
CA GLN A 15 9.35 -13.71 0.78
C GLN A 15 8.24 -14.74 1.06
N ASP A 16 8.26 -15.35 2.25
CA ASP A 16 7.30 -16.37 2.67
C ASP A 16 6.15 -15.83 3.56
N SER A 17 6.18 -14.55 3.96
CA SER A 17 5.28 -13.98 4.98
C SER A 17 4.73 -12.59 4.62
N LEU A 18 3.98 -12.51 3.52
CA LEU A 18 3.35 -11.27 3.07
C LEU A 18 2.06 -10.89 3.83
N SER A 19 1.51 -11.82 4.62
CA SER A 19 0.26 -11.58 5.34
C SER A 19 0.47 -10.53 6.45
N ASN A 20 -0.37 -9.50 6.44
CA ASN A 20 -0.35 -8.38 7.40
C ASN A 20 0.97 -7.59 7.46
N LEU A 21 1.85 -7.73 6.47
CA LEU A 21 3.09 -6.95 6.41
C LEU A 21 2.77 -5.48 6.10
N GLN A 22 3.23 -4.57 6.95
CA GLN A 22 3.15 -3.14 6.65
C GLN A 22 4.15 -2.78 5.55
N ILE A 23 3.65 -2.56 4.34
CA ILE A 23 4.48 -2.19 3.18
C ILE A 23 4.68 -0.68 3.02
N GLY A 24 3.87 0.14 3.70
CA GLY A 24 3.88 1.58 3.48
C GLY A 24 2.77 2.36 4.16
N ILE A 25 2.65 3.63 3.78
CA ILE A 25 1.66 4.57 4.30
C ILE A 25 0.92 5.21 3.13
N LEU A 26 -0.41 5.10 3.14
CA LEU A 26 -1.29 5.79 2.20
C LEU A 26 -1.92 7.00 2.90
N CYS A 27 -1.64 8.20 2.40
CA CYS A 27 -2.18 9.45 2.93
C CYS A 27 -3.14 10.09 1.93
N ARG A 28 -4.25 10.61 2.46
CA ARG A 28 -5.19 11.46 1.73
C ARG A 28 -5.38 12.78 2.50
N PRO A 29 -4.84 13.91 2.02
CA PRO A 29 -5.16 15.22 2.58
C PRO A 29 -6.67 15.46 2.48
N SER A 30 -7.27 16.01 3.55
CA SER A 30 -8.73 16.14 3.69
C SER A 30 -9.42 16.95 2.58
N SER A 31 -8.69 17.81 1.87
CA SER A 31 -9.22 18.76 0.90
C SER A 31 -8.97 18.42 -0.57
N GLN A 32 -8.22 17.36 -0.90
CA GLN A 32 -7.84 17.06 -2.28
C GLN A 32 -8.14 15.59 -2.66
N GLU A 33 -8.43 15.35 -3.95
CA GLU A 33 -8.48 14.00 -4.53
C GLU A 33 -7.09 13.43 -4.85
N ASN A 34 -6.05 14.06 -4.29
CA ASN A 34 -4.67 13.64 -4.39
C ASN A 34 -4.32 12.70 -3.23
N TYR A 35 -3.55 11.67 -3.54
CA TYR A 35 -3.08 10.68 -2.60
C TYR A 35 -1.56 10.63 -2.66
N THR A 36 -0.93 10.43 -1.51
CA THR A 36 0.48 10.06 -1.44
C THR A 36 0.61 8.65 -0.89
N PHE A 37 1.49 7.87 -1.50
CA PHE A 37 1.79 6.52 -1.07
C PHE A 37 3.30 6.38 -0.88
N THR A 38 3.69 6.11 0.36
CA THR A 38 5.08 5.96 0.75
C THR A 38 5.40 4.50 0.95
N VAL A 39 6.40 4.00 0.22
CA VAL A 39 6.91 2.61 0.29
C VAL A 39 8.43 2.67 0.39
N GLY A 40 8.98 2.25 1.53
CA GLY A 40 10.41 2.42 1.83
C GLY A 40 10.82 3.90 1.72
N TYR A 41 11.85 4.18 0.91
CA TYR A 41 12.35 5.54 0.65
C TYR A 41 11.68 6.24 -0.55
N HIS A 42 10.59 5.69 -1.06
CA HIS A 42 9.90 6.22 -2.22
C HIS A 42 8.55 6.82 -1.84
N GLU A 43 8.27 7.99 -2.37
CA GLU A 43 6.95 8.61 -2.36
C GLU A 43 6.38 8.61 -3.78
N LEU A 44 5.16 8.11 -3.91
CA LEU A 44 4.38 8.18 -5.14
C LEU A 44 3.20 9.12 -4.92
N THR A 45 2.88 9.92 -5.94
CA THR A 45 1.66 10.71 -5.98
C THR A 45 0.66 10.04 -6.90
N GLY A 46 -0.58 9.96 -6.46
CA GLY A 46 -1.66 9.32 -7.20
C GLY A 46 -2.96 10.08 -7.07
N SER A 47 -3.93 9.69 -7.88
CA SER A 47 -5.27 10.27 -7.85
C SER A 47 -6.34 9.19 -7.83
N LYS A 48 -7.50 9.54 -7.30
CA LYS A 48 -8.68 8.68 -7.33
C LYS A 48 -9.34 8.78 -8.70
N ILE A 49 -9.58 7.65 -9.35
CA ILE A 49 -10.13 7.58 -10.70
C ILE A 49 -11.32 6.61 -10.71
N PRO A 50 -12.49 7.02 -11.24
CA PRO A 50 -13.60 6.10 -11.47
C PRO A 50 -13.27 5.10 -12.59
N LEU A 51 -13.64 3.84 -12.40
CA LEU A 51 -13.49 2.81 -13.42
C LEU A 51 -14.63 2.92 -14.44
N LYS A 52 -14.30 2.86 -15.74
CA LYS A 52 -15.30 2.79 -16.81
C LYS A 52 -16.18 1.55 -16.71
N LYS A 53 -15.59 0.45 -16.25
CA LYS A 53 -16.26 -0.84 -15.97
C LYS A 53 -15.90 -1.26 -14.55
N PRO A 54 -16.88 -1.36 -13.63
CA PRO A 54 -16.63 -1.88 -12.29
C PRO A 54 -16.11 -3.30 -12.32
N LEU A 55 -15.27 -3.67 -11.35
CA LEU A 55 -14.71 -5.01 -11.20
C LEU A 55 -15.41 -5.74 -10.05
N LEU A 56 -15.85 -6.97 -10.30
CA LEU A 56 -16.37 -7.87 -9.27
C LEU A 56 -15.19 -8.61 -8.61
N VAL A 57 -15.15 -8.62 -7.28
CA VAL A 57 -14.17 -9.39 -6.51
C VAL A 57 -14.83 -10.69 -6.09
N LEU A 58 -14.28 -11.81 -6.55
CA LEU A 58 -14.78 -13.14 -6.27
C LEU A 58 -13.75 -13.91 -5.44
N LYS A 59 -14.22 -14.63 -4.42
CA LYS A 59 -13.42 -15.60 -3.67
C LYS A 59 -13.81 -17.00 -4.14
N LYS A 60 -12.83 -17.73 -4.67
CA LYS A 60 -12.98 -19.14 -5.01
C LYS A 60 -13.00 -19.95 -3.70
N LYS A 61 -14.05 -20.73 -3.50
CA LYS A 61 -14.15 -21.78 -2.47
C LYS A 61 -14.10 -23.12 -3.18
N VAL A 62 -13.17 -23.98 -2.77
CA VAL A 62 -13.13 -25.36 -3.22
C VAL A 62 -13.60 -26.20 -2.05
N THR A 63 -14.72 -26.89 -2.23
CA THR A 63 -15.20 -27.88 -1.27
C THR A 63 -14.75 -29.23 -1.78
N GLU A 64 -13.82 -29.85 -1.06
CA GLU A 64 -13.52 -31.25 -1.24
C GLU A 64 -14.72 -32.05 -0.73
N SER A 65 -15.37 -32.79 -1.63
CA SER A 65 -16.43 -33.70 -1.23
C SER A 65 -15.78 -34.94 -0.62
N TYR A 66 -15.54 -34.91 0.69
CA TYR A 66 -15.36 -36.15 1.44
C TYR A 66 -16.72 -36.83 1.55
N MET A 67 -17.16 -37.45 0.46
CA MET A 67 -18.20 -38.46 0.56
C MET A 67 -17.51 -39.72 1.09
N GLU A 68 -17.52 -39.90 2.41
CA GLU A 68 -17.54 -41.24 2.98
C GLU A 68 -18.83 -41.91 2.51
N ILE A 69 -18.79 -42.68 1.43
CA ILE A 69 -19.85 -43.65 1.16
C ILE A 69 -19.22 -44.95 0.68
N ASP A 70 -19.52 -45.98 1.47
CA ASP A 70 -19.61 -47.40 1.18
C ASP A 70 -19.38 -47.85 -0.27
N GLN A 71 -18.60 -48.92 -0.35
CA GLN A 71 -18.36 -49.77 -1.52
C GLN A 71 -19.63 -50.00 -2.34
N ASN A 72 -19.63 -49.56 -3.59
CA ASN A 72 -20.17 -50.33 -4.72
C ASN A 72 -19.44 -49.87 -5.99
N ASP A 73 -18.75 -50.83 -6.61
CA ASP A 73 -18.03 -50.70 -7.87
C ASP A 73 -18.97 -50.21 -8.98
N ASP A 74 -18.73 -48.99 -9.48
CA ASP A 74 -18.96 -48.67 -10.89
C ASP A 74 -18.00 -47.54 -11.29
N ASP A 75 -17.09 -47.88 -12.21
CA ASP A 75 -15.99 -47.06 -12.73
C ASP A 75 -16.54 -45.85 -13.51
N ASP A 76 -16.55 -44.65 -12.89
CA ASP A 76 -16.35 -43.33 -13.56
C ASP A 76 -16.52 -42.10 -12.63
N ALA A 77 -16.64 -42.29 -11.31
CA ALA A 77 -16.87 -41.17 -10.36
C ALA A 77 -15.59 -40.67 -9.66
N ALA A 78 -14.51 -40.43 -10.39
CA ALA A 78 -13.26 -39.93 -9.79
C ALA A 78 -13.28 -38.40 -9.59
N ASN A 79 -13.52 -37.98 -8.34
CA ASN A 79 -13.10 -36.70 -7.75
C ASN A 79 -13.63 -35.40 -8.41
N SER A 80 -14.94 -35.17 -8.38
CA SER A 80 -15.50 -33.85 -8.71
C SER A 80 -15.45 -32.90 -7.50
N SER A 81 -14.31 -32.22 -7.29
CA SER A 81 -14.23 -31.12 -6.32
C SER A 81 -15.24 -30.04 -6.71
N ARG A 82 -16.16 -29.68 -5.81
CA ARG A 82 -17.16 -28.65 -6.07
C ARG A 82 -16.54 -27.27 -5.90
N VAL A 83 -16.54 -26.48 -6.97
CA VAL A 83 -16.02 -25.10 -6.96
C VAL A 83 -17.17 -24.12 -6.85
N GLU A 84 -17.15 -23.29 -5.81
CA GLU A 84 -18.10 -22.20 -5.60
C GLU A 84 -17.38 -20.84 -5.67
N LEU A 85 -18.07 -19.82 -6.18
CA LEU A 85 -17.55 -18.46 -6.26
C LEU A 85 -18.41 -17.56 -5.38
N GLU A 86 -17.79 -17.03 -4.33
CA GLU A 86 -18.43 -16.08 -3.41
C GLU A 86 -18.16 -14.64 -3.85
N VAL A 87 -19.19 -13.81 -3.89
CA VAL A 87 -19.05 -12.38 -4.15
C VAL A 87 -18.56 -11.66 -2.90
N ILE A 88 -17.37 -11.07 -2.97
CA ILE A 88 -16.75 -10.35 -1.85
C ILE A 88 -16.95 -8.84 -1.95
N GLY A 89 -17.06 -8.30 -3.16
CA GLY A 89 -17.29 -6.86 -3.33
C GLY A 89 -17.23 -6.37 -4.77
N ILE A 90 -17.51 -5.08 -4.95
CA ILE A 90 -17.48 -4.41 -6.25
C ILE A 90 -16.53 -3.21 -6.16
N ILE A 91 -15.50 -3.19 -7.00
CA ILE A 91 -14.57 -2.07 -7.14
C ILE A 91 -15.09 -1.14 -8.23
N ARG A 92 -15.47 0.08 -7.87
CA ARG A 92 -15.92 1.12 -8.81
C ARG A 92 -14.86 2.20 -9.07
N GLN A 93 -13.88 2.30 -8.19
CA GLN A 93 -12.87 3.36 -8.19
C GLN A 93 -11.50 2.77 -7.82
N ARG A 94 -10.45 3.33 -8.41
CA ARG A 94 -9.05 3.01 -8.10
C ARG A 94 -8.29 4.26 -7.68
N ILE A 95 -7.26 4.08 -6.85
CA ILE A 95 -6.23 5.10 -6.62
C ILE A 95 -5.05 4.71 -7.50
N LEU A 96 -4.74 5.53 -8.51
CA LEU A 96 -3.72 5.23 -9.52
C LEU A 96 -2.44 6.02 -9.24
N PHE A 97 -1.33 5.31 -9.04
CA PHE A 97 0.01 5.85 -8.93
C PHE A 97 0.79 5.57 -10.22
N LYS A 98 0.76 6.52 -11.16
CA LYS A 98 1.42 6.41 -12.49
C LYS A 98 2.68 7.28 -12.63
N THR A 99 2.95 8.12 -11.64
CA THR A 99 4.11 9.03 -11.68
C THR A 99 5.37 8.31 -11.21
N ARG A 100 6.53 8.72 -11.72
CA ARG A 100 7.83 8.22 -11.28
C ARG A 100 7.98 8.39 -9.75
N PRO A 101 8.40 7.35 -9.01
CA PRO A 101 8.66 7.46 -7.57
C PRO A 101 9.71 8.52 -7.27
N LYS A 102 9.44 9.35 -6.25
CA LYS A 102 10.38 10.36 -5.75
C LYS A 102 11.09 9.82 -4.54
N ALA A 103 12.39 10.02 -4.47
CA ALA A 103 13.16 9.69 -3.28
C ALA A 103 12.80 10.66 -2.14
N LEU A 104 12.54 10.12 -0.95
CA LEU A 104 12.50 10.88 0.30
C LEU A 104 13.94 11.20 0.72
N ILE A 105 14.57 12.12 -0.01
CA ILE A 105 15.86 12.69 0.40
C ILE A 105 15.64 13.50 1.68
N SER A 106 16.41 13.19 2.72
CA SER A 106 16.44 14.01 3.93
C SER A 106 16.79 15.43 3.52
N LYS A 107 15.94 16.41 3.86
CA LYS A 107 16.33 17.81 3.74
C LYS A 107 17.55 17.98 4.65
N PRO A 108 18.68 18.54 4.17
CA PRO A 108 19.80 18.82 5.05
C PRO A 108 19.31 19.68 6.20
N GLN A 109 19.62 19.27 7.44
CA GLN A 109 19.33 20.10 8.61
C GLN A 109 19.96 21.47 8.36
N LEU A 110 19.15 22.52 8.38
CA LEU A 110 19.65 23.89 8.40
C LEU A 110 20.42 24.02 9.72
N ALA A 111 21.74 23.91 9.66
CA ALA A 111 22.60 24.30 10.76
C ALA A 111 22.31 25.78 11.03
N VAL A 112 21.56 26.04 12.10
CA VAL A 112 21.36 27.38 12.62
C VAL A 112 22.75 27.86 13.03
N LYS A 113 23.42 28.62 12.16
CA LYS A 113 24.58 29.40 12.55
C LYS A 113 24.07 30.46 13.52
N GLU A 114 24.15 30.15 14.81
CA GLU A 114 23.99 31.10 15.89
C GLU A 114 25.01 32.23 15.66
N LYS A 115 24.52 33.38 15.19
CA LYS A 115 25.32 34.61 15.19
C LYS A 115 25.49 35.03 16.64
N VAL A 116 26.63 34.69 17.23
CA VAL A 116 27.09 35.30 18.48
C VAL A 116 27.21 36.80 18.25
N SER A 117 26.26 37.55 18.82
CA SER A 117 26.29 39.01 18.86
C SER A 117 27.44 39.45 19.77
N ALA A 118 28.36 40.25 19.23
CA ALA A 118 29.45 40.85 19.99
C ALA A 118 28.94 41.77 21.13
N PRO A 119 29.74 41.98 22.20
CA PRO A 119 29.32 42.78 23.35
C PRO A 119 29.36 44.29 23.05
N ARG A 120 28.38 45.04 23.57
CA ARG A 120 28.35 46.51 23.54
C ARG A 120 29.31 47.09 24.59
N PRO A 121 29.97 48.24 24.34
CA PRO A 121 30.74 48.92 25.37
C PRO A 121 29.79 49.66 26.33
N VAL A 122 30.04 49.54 27.62
CA VAL A 122 29.39 50.32 28.68
C VAL A 122 30.07 51.70 28.73
N VAL A 123 29.30 52.76 28.53
CA VAL A 123 29.75 54.14 28.77
C VAL A 123 29.39 54.49 30.20
N GLU A 124 30.41 54.64 31.06
CA GLU A 124 30.27 55.26 32.39
C GLU A 124 29.88 56.73 32.23
N LYS A 125 28.79 57.13 32.90
CA LYS A 125 28.53 58.53 33.22
C LYS A 125 28.84 58.76 34.69
N GLN A 126 29.86 59.59 34.94
CA GLN A 126 30.08 60.25 36.22
C GLN A 126 28.94 61.25 36.47
N THR A 127 28.31 61.18 37.66
CA THR A 127 27.93 62.36 38.45
C THR A 127 27.83 61.95 39.91
#